data_AF-A0A3D4YYP3-F1
#
_entry.id   AF-A0A3D4YYP3-F1
#
_cell.length_a   1.000
_cell.length_b   1.000
_cell.length_c   1.000
_cell.angle_alpha   90.00
_cell.angle_beta   90.00
_cell.angle_gamma   90.00
#
_symmetry.space_group_name_H-M   'P 1'
#
loop_
_entity.id
_entity.type
_entity.pdbx_description
1 polymer ?
#
loop_
_entity_poly.entity_id
_entity_poly.type
_entity_poly.pdbx_seq_one_letter_code
_entity_poly.pdbx_strand_id
1 'polypeptide(L)'
;MTFSQLVMAGLGFTPIFCLSLSIFGAIPLHMSLRFVIPVVAASQIVLGRRNPELGRRLIFGLLAGMIATGVYDLLRLYIALLGVWGDFIPNIGNRALHSDSVSPIWGYCWRYLLNGGCLGMAFSVLPLRGIRQGIAYGTFVCSCLFATLLFAPGAQDALFHLTWTTGAGAMVGHWIYGATLGGILLLWCPEPAMAGRKFRAEEDAEPDLELESDKEVRSYEQVYLVR
;
A
#
# COMPACT_ATOMS: atom_id res chain seq x y z
N MET A 1 10.55 14.41 5.93
CA MET A 1 9.14 14.26 5.49
C MET A 1 8.59 15.65 5.26
N THR A 2 8.04 15.93 4.08
CA THR A 2 7.53 17.26 3.73
C THR A 2 6.08 17.44 4.20
N PHE A 3 5.62 18.69 4.32
CA PHE A 3 4.24 19.00 4.66
C PHE A 3 3.23 18.37 3.67
N SER A 4 3.53 18.43 2.37
CA SER A 4 2.69 17.81 1.33
C SER A 4 2.54 16.30 1.51
N GLN A 5 3.60 15.60 1.91
CA GLN A 5 3.54 14.15 2.19
C GLN A 5 2.62 13.85 3.38
N LEU A 6 2.71 14.64 4.45
CA LEU A 6 1.85 14.49 5.63
C LEU A 6 0.38 14.72 5.29
N VAL A 7 0.07 15.80 4.56
CA VAL A 7 -1.29 16.11 4.14
C VAL A 7 -1.85 15.00 3.25
N MET A 8 -1.11 14.58 2.22
CA MET A 8 -1.54 13.50 1.33
C MET A 8 -1.70 12.17 2.07
N ALA A 9 -0.82 11.85 3.03
CA ALA A 9 -0.95 10.65 3.85
C ALA A 9 -2.22 10.69 4.72
N GLY A 10 -2.46 11.80 5.41
CA GLY A 10 -3.67 11.99 6.23
C GLY A 10 -4.96 11.89 5.41
N LEU A 11 -4.96 12.48 4.20
CA LEU A 11 -6.07 12.34 3.26
C LEU A 11 -6.29 10.87 2.84
N GLY A 12 -5.22 10.09 2.66
CA GLY A 12 -5.31 8.65 2.37
C GLY A 12 -5.92 7.82 3.51
N PHE A 13 -5.73 8.24 4.77
CA PHE A 13 -6.38 7.62 5.94
C PHE A 13 -7.84 8.04 6.13
N THR A 14 -8.30 9.08 5.44
CA THR A 14 -9.62 9.67 5.72
C THR A 14 -10.78 8.68 5.54
N PRO A 15 -10.85 7.83 4.50
CA PRO A 15 -12.00 6.93 4.36
C PRO A 15 -12.11 5.90 5.49
N ILE A 16 -10.99 5.28 5.92
CA ILE A 16 -11.01 4.35 7.04
C ILE A 16 -11.33 5.06 8.37
N PHE A 17 -10.88 6.31 8.52
CA PHE A 17 -11.23 7.13 9.67
C PHE A 17 -12.73 7.48 9.70
N CYS A 18 -13.33 7.84 8.56
CA CYS A 18 -14.78 8.03 8.43
C CYS A 18 -15.57 6.77 8.77
N LEU A 19 -15.07 5.58 8.36
CA LEU A 19 -15.68 4.31 8.76
C LEU A 19 -15.63 4.12 10.28
N SER A 20 -14.48 4.37 10.91
CA SER A 20 -14.35 4.29 12.37
C SER A 20 -15.33 5.26 13.06
N LEU A 21 -15.37 6.54 12.65
CA LEU A 21 -16.31 7.53 13.19
C LEU A 21 -17.78 7.11 13.03
N SER A 22 -18.13 6.47 11.92
CA SER A 22 -19.49 5.95 11.73
C SER A 22 -19.81 4.79 12.65
N ILE A 23 -18.82 3.95 13.01
CA ILE A 23 -19.02 2.86 13.98
C ILE A 23 -19.16 3.42 15.39
N PHE A 24 -18.43 4.50 15.72
CA PHE A 24 -18.64 5.26 16.96
C PHE A 24 -19.99 6.01 17.01
N GLY A 25 -20.77 6.02 15.93
CA GLY A 25 -22.02 6.76 15.84
C GLY A 25 -21.84 8.27 15.72
N ALA A 26 -20.62 8.76 15.50
CA ALA A 26 -20.33 10.20 15.44
C ALA A 26 -20.83 10.83 14.13
N ILE A 27 -20.59 10.18 12.99
CA ILE A 27 -21.01 10.67 11.67
C ILE A 27 -21.48 9.48 10.82
N PRO A 28 -22.69 9.51 10.23
CA PRO A 28 -23.14 8.44 9.35
C PRO A 28 -22.21 8.25 8.14
N LEU A 29 -21.91 6.99 7.79
CA LEU A 29 -20.98 6.67 6.71
C LEU A 29 -21.42 7.24 5.35
N HIS A 30 -22.72 7.22 5.05
CA HIS A 30 -23.27 7.78 3.81
C HIS A 30 -23.06 9.30 3.66
N MET A 31 -23.06 10.05 4.77
CA MET A 31 -22.74 11.48 4.75
C MET A 31 -21.27 11.70 4.44
N SER A 32 -20.39 10.89 5.06
CA SER A 32 -18.96 10.92 4.74
C SER A 32 -18.71 10.57 3.27
N LEU A 33 -19.36 9.52 2.75
CA LEU A 33 -19.25 9.12 1.34
C LEU A 33 -19.70 10.24 0.39
N ARG A 34 -20.80 10.95 0.72
CA ARG A 34 -21.36 11.98 -0.15
C ARG A 34 -20.57 13.31 -0.11
N PHE A 35 -20.05 13.69 1.05
CA PHE A 35 -19.51 15.04 1.25
C PHE A 35 -18.01 15.07 1.55
N VAL A 36 -17.47 14.08 2.27
CA VAL A 36 -16.06 14.08 2.68
C VAL A 36 -15.20 13.40 1.62
N ILE A 37 -15.57 12.19 1.20
CA ILE A 37 -14.77 11.39 0.26
C ILE A 37 -14.52 12.12 -1.08
N PRO A 38 -15.50 12.81 -1.71
CA PRO A 38 -15.26 13.53 -2.95
C PRO A 38 -14.30 14.71 -2.78
N VAL A 39 -14.39 15.43 -1.66
CA VAL A 39 -13.48 16.55 -1.35
C VAL A 39 -12.06 16.04 -1.11
N VAL A 40 -11.90 14.92 -0.41
CA VAL A 40 -10.61 14.26 -0.20
C VAL A 40 -10.02 13.80 -1.53
N ALA A 41 -10.82 13.14 -2.37
CA ALA A 41 -10.39 12.68 -3.70
C ALA A 41 -9.97 13.85 -4.60
N ALA A 42 -10.77 14.92 -4.66
CA ALA A 42 -10.43 16.13 -5.40
C ALA A 42 -9.13 16.77 -4.88
N SER A 43 -8.96 16.83 -3.56
CA SER A 43 -7.74 17.36 -2.93
C SER A 43 -6.51 16.53 -3.30
N GLN A 44 -6.60 15.20 -3.27
CA GLN A 44 -5.52 14.31 -3.71
C GLN A 44 -5.15 14.54 -5.18
N ILE A 45 -6.15 14.70 -6.06
CA ILE A 45 -5.94 14.99 -7.47
C ILE A 45 -5.23 16.35 -7.65
N VAL A 46 -5.72 17.41 -7.01
CA VAL A 46 -5.13 18.76 -7.11
C VAL A 46 -3.70 18.76 -6.58
N LEU A 47 -3.46 18.19 -5.40
CA LEU A 47 -2.13 18.12 -4.80
C LEU A 47 -1.18 17.23 -5.61
N GLY A 48 -1.68 16.12 -6.18
CA GLY A 48 -0.93 15.23 -7.06
C GLY A 48 -0.55 15.88 -8.38
N ARG A 49 -1.42 16.73 -8.95
CA ARG A 49 -1.09 17.54 -10.15
C ARG A 49 -0.05 18.60 -9.86
N ARG A 50 -0.07 19.20 -8.66
CA ARG A 50 0.94 20.18 -8.23
C ARG A 50 2.30 19.53 -7.90
N ASN A 51 2.31 18.25 -7.52
CA ASN A 51 3.51 17.49 -7.21
C ASN A 51 3.52 16.17 -8.01
N PRO A 52 3.87 16.19 -9.31
CA PRO A 52 3.71 15.04 -10.19
C PRO A 52 4.38 13.76 -9.69
N GLU A 53 5.53 13.87 -9.01
CA GLU A 53 6.20 12.71 -8.41
C GLU A 53 5.34 12.06 -7.31
N LEU A 54 4.79 12.86 -6.40
CA LEU A 54 3.89 12.37 -5.35
C LEU A 54 2.56 11.89 -5.94
N GLY A 55 2.03 12.58 -6.95
CA GLY A 55 0.84 12.17 -7.69
C GLY A 55 0.99 10.77 -8.31
N ARG A 56 2.15 10.49 -8.92
CA ARG A 56 2.48 9.16 -9.43
C ARG A 56 2.54 8.12 -8.32
N ARG A 57 3.16 8.44 -7.18
CA ARG A 57 3.20 7.56 -6.00
C ARG A 57 1.80 7.27 -5.47
N LEU A 58 0.90 8.25 -5.47
CA LEU A 58 -0.50 8.04 -5.05
C LEU A 58 -1.20 7.01 -5.95
N ILE A 59 -1.05 7.09 -7.28
CA ILE A 59 -1.64 6.12 -8.21
C ILE A 59 -1.08 4.71 -7.96
N PHE A 60 0.24 4.57 -7.87
CA PHE A 60 0.85 3.28 -7.56
C PHE A 60 0.47 2.76 -6.19
N GLY A 61 0.35 3.64 -5.18
CA GLY A 61 -0.13 3.31 -3.86
C GLY A 61 -1.57 2.80 -3.86
N LEU A 62 -2.45 3.45 -4.62
CA LEU A 62 -3.85 3.02 -4.78
C LEU A 62 -3.91 1.61 -5.36
N LEU A 63 -3.23 1.37 -6.48
CA LEU A 63 -3.22 0.08 -7.16
C LEU A 63 -2.57 -1.02 -6.30
N ALA A 64 -1.40 -0.74 -5.72
CA ALA A 64 -0.71 -1.69 -4.84
C ALA A 64 -1.55 -2.02 -3.60
N GLY A 65 -2.25 -1.02 -3.03
CA GLY A 65 -3.17 -1.21 -1.91
C GLY A 65 -4.37 -2.06 -2.27
N MET A 66 -4.96 -1.87 -3.45
CA MET A 66 -6.05 -2.73 -3.96
C MET A 66 -5.57 -4.18 -4.15
N ILE A 67 -4.39 -4.38 -4.73
CA ILE A 67 -3.79 -5.72 -4.92
C ILE A 67 -3.51 -6.37 -3.56
N ALA A 68 -2.87 -5.64 -2.64
CA ALA A 68 -2.57 -6.13 -1.29
C ALA A 68 -3.85 -6.51 -0.53
N THR A 69 -4.94 -5.79 -0.75
CA THR A 69 -6.26 -6.13 -0.20
C THR A 69 -6.80 -7.42 -0.79
N GLY A 70 -6.63 -7.63 -2.09
CA GLY A 70 -6.95 -8.91 -2.74
C GLY A 70 -6.18 -10.08 -2.15
N VAL A 71 -4.86 -9.93 -1.97
CA VAL A 71 -4.01 -10.98 -1.38
C VAL A 71 -4.40 -11.28 0.07
N TYR A 72 -4.71 -10.25 0.87
CA TYR A 72 -5.29 -10.45 2.20
C TYR A 72 -6.63 -11.20 2.08
N ASP A 73 -7.55 -10.76 1.23
CA ASP A 73 -8.87 -11.37 1.14
C ASP A 73 -8.85 -12.84 0.72
N LEU A 74 -7.83 -13.33 0.01
CA LEU A 74 -7.65 -14.77 -0.22
C LEU A 74 -7.57 -15.56 1.10
N LEU A 75 -6.76 -15.09 2.06
CA LEU A 75 -6.70 -15.68 3.40
C LEU A 75 -8.03 -15.51 4.13
N ARG A 76 -8.60 -14.30 4.07
CA ARG A 76 -9.81 -13.98 4.83
C ARG A 76 -11.00 -14.81 4.38
N LEU A 77 -11.21 -14.93 3.06
CA LEU A 77 -12.27 -15.72 2.46
C LEU A 77 -12.08 -17.21 2.78
N TYR A 78 -10.85 -17.72 2.77
CA TYR A 78 -10.57 -19.09 3.21
C TYR A 78 -11.02 -19.32 4.66
N ILE A 79 -10.67 -18.41 5.58
CA ILE A 79 -11.11 -18.50 6.99
C ILE A 79 -12.64 -18.35 7.12
N ALA A 80 -13.25 -17.49 6.31
CA ALA A 80 -14.70 -17.30 6.30
C ALA A 80 -15.46 -18.54 5.79
N LEU A 81 -14.94 -19.20 4.75
CA LEU A 81 -15.50 -20.46 4.24
C LEU A 81 -15.44 -21.59 5.26
N LEU A 82 -14.46 -21.58 6.16
CA LEU A 82 -14.37 -22.50 7.29
C LEU A 82 -15.34 -22.16 8.44
N GLY A 83 -16.14 -21.10 8.31
CA GLY A 83 -17.10 -20.65 9.31
C GLY A 83 -16.47 -19.98 10.53
N VAL A 84 -15.16 -19.71 10.50
CA VAL A 84 -14.42 -19.16 11.66
C VAL A 84 -14.55 -17.64 11.74
N TRP A 85 -14.75 -16.96 10.59
CA TRP A 85 -14.84 -15.51 10.53
C TRP A 85 -15.91 -15.05 9.53
N GLY A 86 -17.05 -14.55 10.02
CA GLY A 86 -18.14 -14.07 9.17
C GLY A 86 -17.75 -12.91 8.24
N ASP A 87 -18.40 -12.85 7.07
CA ASP A 87 -18.21 -11.77 6.11
C ASP A 87 -19.06 -10.54 6.47
N PHE A 88 -18.40 -9.52 7.02
CA PHE A 88 -19.00 -8.23 7.35
C PHE A 88 -18.86 -7.15 6.26
N ILE A 89 -18.19 -7.45 5.14
CA ILE A 89 -17.95 -6.47 4.08
C ILE A 89 -19.26 -5.95 3.47
N PRO A 90 -20.27 -6.78 3.18
CA PRO A 90 -21.54 -6.29 2.63
C PRO A 90 -22.21 -5.22 3.51
N ASN A 91 -22.12 -5.36 4.84
CA ASN A 91 -22.69 -4.40 5.79
C ASN A 91 -22.07 -2.99 5.67
N ILE A 92 -20.81 -2.89 5.24
CA ILE A 92 -20.16 -1.60 4.98
C ILE A 92 -20.86 -0.90 3.81
N GLY A 93 -21.22 -1.64 2.76
CA GLY A 93 -21.95 -1.12 1.60
C GLY A 93 -23.33 -0.58 2.00
N ASN A 94 -24.07 -1.35 2.80
CA ASN A 94 -25.38 -0.94 3.32
C ASN A 94 -25.29 0.38 4.11
N ARG A 95 -24.27 0.50 4.98
CA ARG A 95 -24.01 1.73 5.75
C ARG A 95 -23.62 2.92 4.87
N ALA A 96 -22.78 2.67 3.86
CA ALA A 96 -22.24 3.69 2.98
C ALA A 96 -23.30 4.25 2.02
N LEU A 97 -24.26 3.42 1.59
CA LEU A 97 -25.34 3.83 0.68
C LEU A 97 -26.69 4.04 1.39
N HIS A 98 -26.72 3.87 2.72
CA HIS A 98 -27.91 4.04 3.55
C HIS A 98 -29.12 3.23 3.06
N SER A 99 -28.89 1.94 2.81
CA SER A 99 -29.92 1.00 2.36
C SER A 99 -29.54 -0.42 2.79
N ASP A 100 -30.53 -1.22 3.19
CA ASP A 100 -30.33 -2.58 3.72
C ASP A 100 -30.26 -3.65 2.62
N SER A 101 -30.58 -3.30 1.37
CA SER A 101 -30.68 -4.22 0.23
C SER A 101 -29.66 -3.92 -0.88
N VAL A 102 -28.54 -3.30 -0.51
CA VAL A 102 -27.49 -2.93 -1.45
C VAL A 102 -26.72 -4.17 -1.87
N SER A 103 -26.36 -4.25 -3.16
CA SER A 103 -25.50 -5.32 -3.66
C SER A 103 -24.18 -5.38 -2.85
N PRO A 104 -23.73 -6.58 -2.42
CA PRO A 104 -22.47 -6.77 -1.70
C PRO A 104 -21.26 -6.11 -2.35
N ILE A 105 -21.29 -5.94 -3.68
CA ILE A 105 -20.23 -5.30 -4.46
C ILE A 105 -19.83 -3.94 -3.92
N TRP A 106 -20.78 -3.16 -3.36
CA TRP A 106 -20.47 -1.83 -2.83
C TRP A 106 -19.65 -1.88 -1.54
N GLY A 107 -19.85 -2.91 -0.71
CA GLY A 107 -18.98 -3.18 0.43
C GLY A 107 -17.56 -3.53 -0.03
N TYR A 108 -17.45 -4.35 -1.07
CA TYR A 108 -16.16 -4.71 -1.65
C TYR A 108 -15.48 -3.53 -2.35
N CYS A 109 -16.23 -2.65 -3.04
CA CYS A 109 -15.70 -1.40 -3.58
C CYS A 109 -15.13 -0.52 -2.46
N TRP A 110 -15.85 -0.37 -1.35
CA TRP A 110 -15.32 0.33 -0.18
C TRP A 110 -14.03 -0.32 0.33
N ARG A 111 -14.02 -1.65 0.47
CA ARG A 111 -12.86 -2.37 1.00
C ARG A 111 -11.61 -2.22 0.12
N TYR A 112 -11.74 -2.40 -1.19
CA TYR A 112 -10.59 -2.37 -2.08
C TYR A 112 -10.15 -0.95 -2.39
N LEU A 113 -11.08 -0.05 -2.71
CA LEU A 113 -10.73 1.30 -3.14
C LEU A 113 -10.49 2.23 -1.95
N LEU A 114 -11.48 2.35 -1.06
CA LEU A 114 -11.49 3.37 -0.01
C LEU A 114 -10.72 2.96 1.24
N ASN A 115 -10.72 1.67 1.61
CA ASN A 115 -9.86 1.19 2.68
C ASN A 115 -8.47 0.85 2.13
N GLY A 116 -8.36 -0.27 1.40
CA GLY A 116 -7.11 -0.83 0.94
C GLY A 116 -6.28 0.10 0.05
N GLY A 117 -6.92 0.66 -0.97
CA GLY A 117 -6.29 1.57 -1.92
C GLY A 117 -5.85 2.87 -1.27
N CYS A 118 -6.73 3.56 -0.54
CA CYS A 118 -6.37 4.83 0.10
C CYS A 118 -5.34 4.65 1.24
N LEU A 119 -5.36 3.53 1.97
CA LEU A 119 -4.26 3.17 2.86
C LEU A 119 -2.94 2.94 2.11
N GLY A 120 -3.00 2.34 0.91
CA GLY A 120 -1.85 2.19 0.03
C GLY A 120 -1.30 3.54 -0.47
N MET A 121 -2.19 4.48 -0.81
CA MET A 121 -1.84 5.87 -1.14
C MET A 121 -1.11 6.54 0.03
N ALA A 122 -1.60 6.38 1.26
CA ALA A 122 -0.97 6.97 2.44
C ALA A 122 0.45 6.42 2.64
N PHE A 123 0.62 5.11 2.56
CA PHE A 123 1.94 4.48 2.70
C PHE A 123 2.91 4.88 1.58
N SER A 124 2.45 5.00 0.34
CA SER A 124 3.33 5.28 -0.81
C SER A 124 3.94 6.68 -0.79
N VAL A 125 3.26 7.67 -0.21
CA VAL A 125 3.78 9.04 -0.10
C VAL A 125 4.66 9.25 1.14
N LEU A 126 4.50 8.43 2.17
CA LEU A 126 5.39 8.43 3.34
C LEU A 126 6.81 7.95 2.95
N PRO A 127 7.86 8.37 3.67
CA PRO A 127 9.22 7.87 3.47
C PRO A 127 9.43 6.46 4.08
N LEU A 128 8.42 5.60 4.01
CA LEU A 128 8.44 4.23 4.51
C LEU A 128 8.57 3.28 3.33
N ARG A 129 9.62 2.46 3.30
CA ARG A 129 9.90 1.53 2.19
C ARG A 129 10.36 0.21 2.75
N GLY A 130 9.96 -0.88 2.11
CA GLY A 130 10.34 -2.21 2.54
C GLY A 130 9.18 -3.07 3.01
N ILE A 131 9.35 -4.38 2.93
CA ILE A 131 8.43 -5.37 3.50
C ILE A 131 8.29 -5.16 5.00
N ARG A 132 9.39 -4.90 5.72
CA ARG A 132 9.39 -4.68 7.18
C ARG A 132 8.55 -3.46 7.59
N GLN A 133 8.73 -2.35 6.88
CA GLN A 133 7.98 -1.11 7.08
C GLN A 133 6.51 -1.29 6.70
N GLY A 134 6.24 -2.07 5.65
CA GLY A 134 4.90 -2.49 5.27
C GLY A 134 4.22 -3.31 6.37
N ILE A 135 4.90 -4.31 6.95
CA ILE A 135 4.39 -5.10 8.09
C ILE A 135 4.12 -4.19 9.30
N ALA A 136 5.04 -3.28 9.64
CA ALA A 136 4.84 -2.32 10.73
C ALA A 136 3.61 -1.43 10.48
N TYR A 137 3.42 -0.97 9.25
CA TYR A 137 2.24 -0.22 8.82
C TYR A 137 0.95 -1.05 8.95
N GLY A 138 0.98 -2.31 8.52
CA GLY A 138 -0.13 -3.25 8.69
C GLY A 138 -0.49 -3.46 10.16
N THR A 139 0.51 -3.69 11.01
CA THR A 139 0.33 -3.80 12.47
C THR A 139 -0.34 -2.55 13.03
N PHE A 140 0.14 -1.36 12.67
CA PHE A 140 -0.45 -0.09 13.11
C PHE A 140 -1.94 0.01 12.71
N VAL A 141 -2.27 -0.25 11.45
CA VAL A 141 -3.66 -0.22 10.96
C VAL A 141 -4.53 -1.25 11.71
N CYS A 142 -4.01 -2.46 11.94
CA CYS A 142 -4.72 -3.50 12.68
C CYS A 142 -4.94 -3.12 14.14
N SER A 143 -3.96 -2.47 14.79
CA SER A 143 -4.11 -1.97 16.15
C SER A 143 -5.20 -0.90 16.24
N CYS A 144 -5.32 -0.01 15.24
CA CYS A 144 -6.43 0.95 15.17
C CYS A 144 -7.79 0.27 14.97
N LEU A 145 -7.85 -0.82 14.19
CA LEU A 145 -9.04 -1.65 14.07
C LEU A 145 -9.42 -2.26 15.43
N PHE A 146 -8.47 -2.84 16.15
CA PHE A 146 -8.72 -3.40 17.49
C PHE A 146 -9.19 -2.34 18.47
N ALA A 147 -8.58 -1.15 18.45
CA ALA A 147 -9.06 -0.03 19.26
C ALA A 147 -10.52 0.32 18.91
N THR A 148 -10.89 0.35 17.63
CA THR A 148 -12.28 0.58 17.22
C THR A 148 -13.22 -0.51 17.76
N LEU A 149 -12.84 -1.79 17.66
CA LEU A 149 -13.65 -2.92 18.15
C LEU A 149 -13.82 -2.93 19.68
N LEU A 150 -12.82 -2.45 20.41
CA LEU A 150 -12.82 -2.42 21.87
C LEU A 150 -13.58 -1.21 22.43
N PHE A 151 -13.49 -0.06 21.76
CA PHE A 151 -14.00 1.21 22.30
C PHE A 151 -15.29 1.71 21.65
N ALA A 152 -15.62 1.33 20.41
CA ALA A 152 -16.83 1.81 19.76
C ALA A 152 -18.06 0.95 20.13
N PRO A 153 -19.19 1.56 20.53
CA PRO A 153 -20.41 0.83 20.86
C PRO A 153 -20.94 0.02 19.66
N GLY A 154 -21.23 -1.27 19.86
CA GLY A 154 -21.77 -2.14 18.80
C GLY A 154 -20.80 -2.46 17.66
N ALA A 155 -19.51 -2.12 17.80
CA ALA A 155 -18.51 -2.37 16.76
C ALA A 155 -18.30 -3.85 16.46
N GLN A 156 -18.36 -4.69 17.48
CA GLN A 156 -18.19 -6.13 17.34
C GLN A 156 -19.35 -6.80 16.59
N ASP A 157 -20.57 -6.27 16.74
CA ASP A 157 -21.73 -6.73 15.97
C ASP A 157 -21.70 -6.19 14.53
N ALA A 158 -21.22 -4.95 14.37
CA ALA A 158 -21.12 -4.30 13.07
C ALA A 158 -20.02 -4.89 12.17
N LEU A 159 -18.92 -5.33 12.76
CA LEU A 159 -17.74 -5.85 12.07
C LEU A 159 -17.54 -7.34 12.40
N PHE A 160 -16.97 -7.65 13.56
CA PHE A 160 -16.79 -9.02 14.02
C PHE A 160 -16.46 -9.05 15.51
N HIS A 161 -16.87 -10.14 16.17
CA HIS A 161 -16.50 -10.40 17.55
C HIS A 161 -14.99 -10.64 17.68
N LEU A 162 -14.37 -9.94 18.62
CA LEU A 162 -12.94 -10.05 18.85
C LEU A 162 -12.66 -11.27 19.74
N THR A 163 -12.20 -12.34 19.12
CA THR A 163 -11.71 -13.56 19.77
C THR A 163 -10.23 -13.72 19.47
N TRP A 164 -9.57 -14.70 20.10
CA TRP A 164 -8.19 -15.03 19.75
C TRP A 164 -8.04 -15.43 18.27
N THR A 165 -9.02 -16.11 17.69
CA THR A 165 -8.97 -16.57 16.30
C THR A 165 -9.20 -15.43 15.32
N THR A 166 -10.23 -14.61 15.51
CA THR A 166 -10.50 -13.46 14.63
C THR A 166 -9.44 -12.37 14.78
N GLY A 167 -8.91 -12.17 16.00
CA GLY A 167 -7.79 -11.28 16.28
C GLY A 167 -6.50 -11.73 15.57
N ALA A 168 -6.12 -13.00 15.71
CA ALA A 168 -4.94 -13.54 15.03
C ALA A 168 -5.11 -13.49 13.50
N GLY A 169 -6.28 -13.90 13.00
CA GLY A 169 -6.60 -13.83 11.56
C GLY A 169 -6.54 -12.40 11.02
N ALA A 170 -7.06 -11.42 11.77
CA ALA A 170 -6.97 -10.00 11.41
C ALA A 170 -5.53 -9.51 11.37
N MET A 171 -4.72 -9.85 12.38
CA MET A 171 -3.32 -9.43 12.44
C MET A 171 -2.51 -10.03 11.29
N VAL A 172 -2.62 -11.34 11.05
CA VAL A 172 -1.93 -12.01 9.93
C VAL A 172 -2.37 -11.41 8.59
N GLY A 173 -3.67 -11.17 8.41
CA GLY A 173 -4.19 -10.50 7.21
C GLY A 173 -3.57 -9.12 6.98
N HIS A 174 -3.41 -8.32 8.03
CA HIS A 174 -2.77 -7.01 7.93
C HIS A 174 -1.26 -7.09 7.72
N TRP A 175 -0.58 -8.12 8.23
CA TRP A 175 0.82 -8.37 7.90
C TRP A 175 1.00 -8.74 6.43
N ILE A 176 0.11 -9.59 5.89
CA ILE A 176 0.10 -9.93 4.45
C ILE A 176 -0.14 -8.67 3.63
N TYR A 177 -1.19 -7.90 3.95
CA TYR A 177 -1.47 -6.63 3.27
C TYR A 177 -0.24 -5.71 3.29
N GLY A 178 0.34 -5.50 4.47
CA GLY A 178 1.51 -4.65 4.67
C GLY A 178 2.74 -5.13 3.90
N ALA A 179 3.06 -6.42 3.99
CA ALA A 179 4.18 -7.05 3.29
C ALA A 179 4.03 -6.95 1.78
N THR A 180 2.84 -7.26 1.23
CA THR A 180 2.53 -7.16 -0.19
C THR A 180 2.64 -5.72 -0.67
N LEU A 181 2.02 -4.77 0.04
CA LEU A 181 2.08 -3.35 -0.30
C LEU A 181 3.52 -2.82 -0.30
N GLY A 182 4.29 -3.13 0.75
CA GLY A 182 5.69 -2.75 0.87
C GLY A 182 6.57 -3.36 -0.22
N GLY A 183 6.34 -4.64 -0.56
CA GLY A 183 7.05 -5.34 -1.63
C GLY A 183 6.74 -4.78 -3.02
N ILE A 184 5.47 -4.57 -3.35
CA ILE A 184 5.08 -3.99 -4.65
C ILE A 184 5.67 -2.58 -4.81
N LEU A 185 5.57 -1.73 -3.79
CA LEU A 185 6.05 -0.35 -3.88
C LEU A 185 7.57 -0.24 -3.88
N LEU A 186 8.30 -1.20 -3.30
CA LEU A 186 9.74 -1.31 -3.50
C LEU A 186 10.10 -1.52 -4.98
N LEU A 187 9.31 -2.33 -5.69
CA LEU A 187 9.54 -2.63 -7.11
C LEU A 187 9.08 -1.50 -8.03
N TRP A 188 7.92 -0.90 -7.75
CA TRP A 188 7.30 0.11 -8.63
C TRP A 188 7.80 1.54 -8.36
N CYS A 189 8.31 1.81 -7.16
CA CYS A 189 8.81 3.12 -6.75
C CYS A 189 10.13 2.99 -5.97
N PRO A 190 11.19 2.45 -6.59
CA PRO A 190 12.51 2.38 -5.97
C PRO A 190 13.01 3.81 -5.67
N GLU A 191 13.70 3.95 -4.54
CA GLU A 191 14.29 5.22 -4.15
C GLU A 191 15.33 5.67 -5.21
N PRO A 192 15.44 6.98 -5.54
CA PRO A 192 16.48 7.46 -6.46
C PRO A 192 17.90 7.03 -6.05
N ALA A 193 18.15 6.92 -4.73
CA ALA A 193 19.42 6.46 -4.17
C ALA A 193 19.75 4.97 -4.43
N MET A 194 18.75 4.16 -4.80
CA MET A 194 18.93 2.76 -5.19
C MET A 194 19.03 2.59 -6.71
N ALA A 195 18.35 3.46 -7.48
CA ALA A 195 18.49 3.49 -8.93
C ALA A 195 19.93 3.86 -9.35
N GLY A 196 20.55 4.84 -8.68
CA GLY A 196 21.96 5.20 -8.92
C GLY A 196 22.96 4.13 -8.49
N ARG A 197 22.65 3.31 -7.47
CA ARG A 197 23.50 2.18 -7.06
C ARG A 197 23.44 1.01 -8.03
N LYS A 198 22.28 0.77 -8.64
CA LYS A 198 22.12 -0.28 -9.65
C LYS A 198 22.82 0.09 -10.96
N PHE A 199 22.70 1.34 -11.38
CA PHE A 199 23.41 1.87 -12.54
C PHE A 199 24.92 1.85 -12.35
N ARG A 200 25.40 2.30 -11.17
CA ARG A 200 26.84 2.28 -10.85
C ARG A 200 27.38 0.85 -10.69
N ALA A 201 26.59 -0.09 -10.17
CA ALA A 201 27.01 -1.50 -10.09
C ALA A 201 27.00 -2.23 -11.45
N GLU A 202 26.23 -1.77 -12.44
CA GLU A 202 26.31 -2.24 -13.83
C GLU A 202 27.48 -1.59 -14.57
N GLU A 203 27.77 -0.31 -14.30
CA GLU A 203 28.93 0.43 -14.84
C GLU A 203 30.26 -0.11 -14.28
N ASP A 204 30.30 -0.49 -13.00
CA ASP A 204 31.46 -1.10 -12.33
C ASP A 204 31.57 -2.63 -12.61
N ALA A 205 30.62 -3.22 -13.35
CA ALA A 205 30.59 -4.64 -13.70
C ALA A 205 30.86 -4.92 -15.19
N GLU A 206 31.33 -3.93 -15.96
CA GLU A 206 32.11 -4.26 -17.14
C GLU A 206 33.45 -4.85 -16.68
N PRO A 207 33.76 -6.12 -17.02
CA PRO A 207 35.10 -6.63 -16.81
C PRO A 207 36.02 -5.86 -17.75
N ASP A 208 37.06 -5.25 -17.20
CA ASP A 208 38.23 -4.77 -17.93
C ASP A 208 38.77 -5.90 -18.85
N LEU A 209 38.24 -5.97 -20.06
CA LEU A 209 38.65 -6.86 -21.14
C LEU A 209 39.12 -5.99 -22.31
N GLU A 210 40.20 -5.25 -22.08
CA GLU A 210 41.09 -4.61 -23.06
C GLU A 210 42.08 -3.76 -22.22
N LEU A 211 43.39 -3.98 -22.12
CA LEU A 211 44.40 -4.24 -23.14
C LEU A 211 45.68 -4.74 -22.45
N GLU A 212 45.94 -6.04 -22.51
CA GLU A 212 47.28 -6.59 -22.29
C GLU A 212 47.73 -7.33 -23.55
N SER A 213 47.80 -6.63 -24.69
CA SER A 213 48.38 -7.20 -25.92
C SER A 213 49.35 -6.29 -26.68
N ASP A 214 49.72 -5.13 -26.13
CA ASP A 214 50.55 -4.15 -26.85
C ASP A 214 52.00 -4.04 -26.34
N LYS A 215 52.47 -5.01 -25.54
CA LYS A 215 53.85 -5.07 -25.06
C LYS A 215 54.73 -6.19 -25.65
N GLU A 216 54.21 -7.05 -26.50
CA GLU A 216 54.98 -8.20 -27.04
C GLU A 216 55.29 -8.14 -28.55
N VAL A 217 54.74 -7.20 -29.31
CA VAL A 217 54.92 -7.17 -30.78
C VAL A 217 56.07 -6.26 -31.25
N ARG A 218 56.73 -5.52 -30.35
CA ARG A 218 57.84 -4.59 -30.70
C ARG A 218 59.25 -5.18 -30.61
N SER A 219 59.40 -6.51 -30.59
CA SER A 219 60.71 -7.18 -30.49
C SER A 219 61.13 -8.00 -31.72
N TYR A 220 60.29 -8.15 -32.76
CA TYR A 220 60.59 -9.04 -33.89
C TYR A 220 60.69 -8.37 -35.27
N GLU A 221 60.40 -7.07 -35.41
CA GLU A 221 60.51 -6.34 -36.69
C GLU A 221 61.81 -5.53 -36.86
N GLN A 222 62.84 -5.77 -36.05
CA GLN A 222 64.13 -5.07 -36.15
C GLN A 222 65.33 -5.94 -36.56
N VAL A 223 65.07 -7.13 -37.09
CA VAL A 223 66.09 -8.00 -37.67
C VAL A 223 65.62 -8.36 -39.07
N TYR A 224 66.15 -7.66 -40.08
CA TYR A 224 66.17 -7.93 -41.53
C TYR A 224 65.91 -6.65 -42.32
N LEU A 225 66.87 -5.72 -42.30
CA LEU A 225 67.14 -4.75 -43.38
C LEU A 225 68.50 -4.09 -43.13
N VAL A 226 69.57 -4.89 -43.17
CA VAL A 226 70.96 -4.40 -43.38
C VAL A 226 71.71 -5.42 -44.24
N ARG A 227 71.55 -5.29 -45.57
CA ARG A 227 72.59 -5.34 -46.63
C ARG A 227 71.96 -5.60 -47.98
#